data_AF-A0A949UV75-F1
#
_entry.id   AF-A0A949UV75-F1
#
_cell.length_a   1.000
_cell.length_b   1.000
_cell.length_c   1.000
_cell.angle_alpha   90.00
_cell.angle_beta   90.00
_cell.angle_gamma   90.00
#
_symmetry.space_group_name_H-M   'P 1'
#
loop_
_entity.id
_entity.type
_entity.pdbx_description
1 polymer ?
#
loop_
_entity_poly.entity_id
_entity_poly.type
_entity_poly.pdbx_seq_one_letter_code
_entity_poly.pdbx_strand_id
1 'polypeptide(L)' 'RRQIDVAADVAAQIAGGDTRITGVMIESHLCEGRQDIVDGQELAYGVSLTDACISLEQTVPVLEQLAAAVRQRRQKVQ' A
#
# COMPACT_ATOMS: atom_id res chain seq x y z
N ARG A 1 1.98 -3.45 -8.28
CA ARG A 1 3.39 -3.65 -7.86
C ARG A 1 4.15 -2.36 -7.59
N ARG A 2 4.18 -1.36 -8.49
CA ARG A 2 4.87 -0.08 -8.26
C ARG A 2 4.49 0.66 -6.95
N GLN A 3 3.25 0.48 -6.46
CA GLN A 3 2.82 1.01 -5.17
C GLN A 3 3.71 0.54 -3.99
N ILE A 4 4.24 -0.69 -4.04
CA ILE A 4 5.13 -1.25 -3.00
C ILE A 4 6.46 -0.50 -3.01
N ASP A 5 7.05 -0.28 -4.18
CA ASP A 5 8.31 0.45 -4.33
C ASP A 5 8.16 1.91 -3.87
N VAL A 6 7.04 2.55 -4.22
CA VAL A 6 6.73 3.91 -3.78
C VAL A 6 6.52 3.97 -2.27
N ALA A 7 5.83 3.01 -1.67
CA ALA A 7 5.66 2.96 -0.22
C ALA A 7 6.99 2.75 0.51
N ALA A 8 7.90 1.96 -0.04
CA ALA A 8 9.25 1.78 0.51
C ALA A 8 10.08 3.07 0.45
N ASP A 9 10.02 3.81 -0.66
CA ASP A 9 10.69 5.11 -0.79
C ASP A 9 10.13 6.15 0.21
N VAL A 10 8.80 6.25 0.29
CA VAL A 10 8.13 7.14 1.26
C VAL A 10 8.47 6.74 2.69
N ALA A 11 8.52 5.44 3.00
CA ALA A 11 8.94 4.95 4.31
C ALA A 11 10.37 5.38 4.64
N ALA A 12 11.30 5.35 3.67
CA ALA A 12 12.66 5.81 3.86
C ALA A 12 12.72 7.32 4.19
N GLN A 13 11.92 8.15 3.51
CA GLN A 13 11.81 9.58 3.80
C GLN A 13 11.25 9.85 5.21
N ILE A 14 10.19 9.12 5.60
CA ILE A 14 9.60 9.20 6.95
C ILE A 14 10.64 8.80 8.01
N ALA A 15 11.28 7.64 7.86
CA ALA A 15 12.33 7.16 8.75
C ALA A 15 13.54 8.10 8.81
N GLY A 16 13.81 8.80 7.71
CA GLY A 16 14.84 9.83 7.57
C GLY A 16 14.61 11.02 8.49
N GLY A 17 13.37 11.32 8.86
CA GLY A 17 13.01 12.46 9.70
C GLY A 17 12.00 13.42 9.07
N ASP A 18 11.48 13.14 7.86
CA ASP A 18 10.56 14.08 7.22
C ASP A 18 9.23 14.17 7.98
N THR A 19 8.95 15.35 8.52
CA THR A 19 7.75 15.67 9.29
C THR A 19 6.62 16.26 8.43
N ARG A 20 6.88 16.58 7.16
CA ARG A 20 5.90 17.15 6.23
C ARG A 20 4.99 16.08 5.62
N ILE A 21 5.46 14.82 5.57
CA ILE A 21 4.65 13.68 5.14
C ILE A 21 3.73 13.25 6.28
N THR A 22 2.44 13.55 6.13
CA THR A 22 1.41 13.32 7.15
C THR A 22 0.58 12.06 6.91
N GLY A 23 0.55 11.53 5.68
CA GLY A 23 -0.20 10.34 5.33
C GLY A 23 0.14 9.81 3.93
N VAL A 24 -0.37 8.60 3.64
CA VAL A 24 -0.27 7.94 2.33
C VAL A 24 -1.62 7.31 1.98
N MET A 25 -1.86 7.08 0.70
CA MET A 25 -3.01 6.34 0.18
C MET A 25 -2.51 5.10 -0.55
N ILE A 26 -3.14 3.95 -0.33
CA ILE A 26 -2.78 2.66 -0.92
C ILE A 26 -4.06 2.02 -1.47
N GLU A 27 -4.03 1.58 -2.73
CA GLU A 27 -5.12 0.81 -3.33
C GLU A 27 -4.86 -0.69 -3.11
N SER A 28 -5.61 -1.27 -2.19
CA SER A 28 -5.50 -2.66 -1.76
C SER A 28 -6.85 -3.36 -1.86
N HIS A 29 -6.83 -4.65 -2.20
CA HIS A 29 -7.99 -5.53 -2.12
C HIS A 29 -7.55 -6.92 -1.63
N LEU A 30 -8.48 -7.85 -1.44
CA LEU A 30 -8.16 -9.22 -1.01
C LEU A 30 -7.15 -9.89 -1.97
N CYS A 31 -7.41 -9.82 -3.27
CA CYS A 31 -6.57 -10.35 -4.34
C CYS A 31 -5.99 -9.19 -5.18
N GLU A 32 -4.84 -9.43 -5.81
CA GLU A 32 -4.17 -8.40 -6.62
C GLU A 32 -4.85 -8.20 -7.99
N GLY A 33 -4.59 -7.04 -8.59
CA GLY A 33 -5.00 -6.72 -9.95
C GLY A 33 -6.39 -6.09 -10.04
N ARG A 34 -6.94 -6.17 -11.26
CA ARG A 34 -8.32 -5.79 -11.58
C ARG A 34 -8.93 -6.83 -12.52
N GLN A 35 -10.25 -6.81 -12.64
CA GLN A 35 -11.02 -7.59 -13.59
C GLN A 35 -12.04 -6.68 -14.30
N ASP A 36 -12.36 -7.00 -15.55
CA ASP A 36 -13.40 -6.31 -16.30
C ASP A 36 -14.75 -7.06 -16.14
N ILE A 37 -15.87 -6.34 -16.28
CA ILE A 37 -17.20 -6.95 -16.30
C ILE A 37 -17.45 -7.50 -17.70
N VAL A 38 -17.59 -8.82 -17.81
CA VAL A 38 -17.87 -9.53 -19.07
C VAL A 38 -19.17 -10.30 -18.92
N ASP A 39 -20.12 -10.07 -19.83
CA ASP A 39 -21.44 -10.72 -19.79
C ASP A 39 -21.32 -12.25 -19.78
N GLY A 40 -22.00 -12.88 -18.81
CA GLY A 40 -21.99 -14.34 -18.63
C GLY A 40 -20.75 -14.90 -17.92
N GLN A 41 -19.77 -14.07 -17.57
CA GLN A 41 -18.62 -14.47 -16.76
C GLN A 41 -18.83 -14.13 -15.29
N GLU A 42 -18.56 -15.10 -14.40
CA GLU A 42 -18.61 -14.88 -12.96
C GLU A 42 -17.40 -14.03 -12.50
N LEU A 43 -17.65 -13.07 -11.61
CA LEU A 43 -16.61 -12.21 -11.06
C LEU A 43 -15.75 -12.98 -10.04
N ALA A 44 -14.44 -12.84 -10.15
CA ALA A 44 -13.52 -13.32 -9.13
C ALA A 44 -13.74 -12.54 -7.84
N TYR A 45 -14.11 -13.24 -6.76
CA TYR A 45 -14.26 -12.62 -5.45
C TYR A 45 -12.94 -11.99 -5.01
N GLY A 46 -13.01 -10.75 -4.52
CA GLY A 46 -11.84 -10.09 -3.95
C GLY A 46 -10.89 -9.45 -4.96
N VAL A 47 -11.26 -9.34 -6.24
CA VAL A 47 -10.49 -8.61 -7.27
C VAL A 47 -11.23 -7.33 -7.68
N SER A 48 -10.51 -6.21 -7.75
CA SER A 48 -11.08 -4.88 -8.08
C SER A 48 -11.75 -4.86 -9.46
N LEU A 49 -12.84 -4.10 -9.60
CA LEU A 49 -13.49 -3.83 -10.90
C LEU A 49 -12.99 -2.54 -11.57
N THR A 50 -12.21 -1.75 -10.85
CA THR A 50 -11.74 -0.43 -11.29
C THR A 50 -10.22 -0.45 -11.40
N ASP A 51 -9.49 0.25 -10.54
CA ASP A 51 -8.05 0.31 -10.58
C ASP A 51 -7.42 -0.95 -9.98
N ALA A 52 -6.22 -1.30 -10.47
CA ALA A 52 -5.53 -2.51 -10.06
C ALA A 52 -4.91 -2.36 -8.66
N CYS A 53 -5.40 -3.18 -7.73
CA CYS A 53 -4.95 -3.16 -6.34
C CYS A 53 -3.77 -4.10 -6.09
N ILE A 54 -3.01 -3.85 -5.01
CA ILE A 54 -2.17 -4.90 -4.39
C ILE A 54 -3.03 -5.86 -3.55
N SER A 55 -2.59 -7.11 -3.39
CA SER A 55 -3.30 -8.10 -2.57
C SER A 55 -3.13 -7.84 -1.07
N LEU A 56 -3.97 -8.46 -0.24
CA LEU A 56 -3.84 -8.38 1.21
C LEU A 56 -2.47 -8.89 1.70
N GLU A 57 -1.96 -9.96 1.07
CA GLU A 57 -0.63 -10.52 1.35
C GLU A 57 0.49 -9.51 1.08
N GLN A 58 0.36 -8.68 0.04
CA GLN A 58 1.29 -7.61 -0.29
C GLN A 58 1.10 -6.37 0.61
N THR A 59 -0.13 -6.11 1.05
CA THR A 59 -0.48 -4.93 1.86
C THR A 59 0.06 -5.02 3.28
N VAL A 60 0.03 -6.19 3.92
CA VAL A 60 0.50 -6.35 5.30
C VAL A 60 1.97 -5.91 5.46
N PRO A 61 2.93 -6.42 4.67
CA PRO A 61 4.32 -5.96 4.74
C PRO A 61 4.49 -4.45 4.49
N VAL A 62 3.72 -3.87 3.57
CA VAL A 62 3.76 -2.42 3.30
C VAL A 62 3.34 -1.62 4.53
N LEU A 63 2.25 -2.01 5.19
CA LEU A 63 1.79 -1.35 6.42
C LEU A 63 2.76 -1.53 7.57
N GLU A 64 3.36 -2.70 7.72
CA GLU A 64 4.39 -2.97 8.73
C GLU A 64 5.64 -2.09 8.52
N GLN A 65 6.11 -1.95 7.29
CA GLN A 65 7.25 -1.11 6.94
C GLN A 65 6.96 0.37 7.22
N LEU A 66 5.80 0.88 6.82
CA LEU A 66 5.40 2.27 7.10
C LEU A 66 5.28 2.52 8.61
N ALA A 67 4.72 1.57 9.36
CA ALA A 67 4.64 1.66 10.81
C ALA A 67 6.02 1.68 11.46
N ALA A 68 6.96 0.85 10.99
CA ALA A 68 8.36 0.86 11.46
C ALA A 68 9.03 2.21 11.19
N ALA A 69 8.86 2.78 9.99
CA ALA A 69 9.39 4.09 9.63
C ALA A 69 8.85 5.22 10.53
N VAL A 70 7.55 5.21 10.82
CA VAL A 70 6.93 6.18 11.74
C VAL A 70 7.50 6.06 13.16
N ARG A 71 7.69 4.83 13.68
CA ARG A 71 8.31 4.61 14.99
C ARG A 71 9.74 5.15 15.02
N GLN A 72 10.54 4.89 13.98
CA GLN A 72 11.91 5.40 13.87
C GLN A 72 11.96 6.93 13.82
N ARG A 73 11.08 7.57 13.05
CA ARG A 73 10.99 9.04 12.99
C ARG A 73 10.75 9.63 14.39
N ARG A 74 9.82 9.06 15.15
CA ARG A 74 9.47 9.54 16.49
C ARG A 74 10.65 9.50 17.46
N GLN A 75 11.58 8.56 17.30
CA GLN A 75 12.80 8.49 18.11
C GLN A 75 13.82 9.59 17.78
N LYS A 76 13.80 10.14 16.56
CA LYS A 76 14.72 11.20 16.11
C LYS A 76 14.23 12.62 16.39
N VAL A 77 12.90 12.79 16.44
CA VAL A 77 12.25 14.10 16.64
C VAL A 77 12.05 14.41 18.14
N GLN A 78 12.37 13.46 19.02
CA GLN A 78 12.29 13.61 20.47
C GLN A 78 13.56 14.25 21.05
#